data_AF-A0A353B3S8-F1
#
_entry.id   AF-A0A353B3S8-F1
#
_cell.length_a   1.000
_cell.length_b   1.000
_cell.length_c   1.000
_cell.angle_alpha   90.00
_cell.angle_beta   90.00
_cell.angle_gamma   90.00
#
_symmetry.space_group_name_H-M   'P 1'
#
loop_
_entity.id
_entity.type
_entity.pdbx_description
1 polymer ?
#
loop_
_entity_poly.entity_id
_entity_poly.type
_entity_poly.pdbx_seq_one_letter_code
_entity_poly.pdbx_strand_id
1 'polypeptide(L)'
;MPRPRKPWYRKSKKRWFVEVNGKQVNLGPEREEAFRQFHKLMSEPMQEVNTPATSQISLPEIADSFLGWVQRHRADEEVSH
;
A
#
# COMPACT_ATOMS: atom_id res chain seq x y z
N MET A 1 -7.69 -1.43 4.66
CA MET A 1 -7.68 -0.99 3.24
C MET A 1 -8.46 0.32 3.11
N PRO A 2 -7.89 1.38 2.54
CA PRO A 2 -8.64 2.59 2.18
C PRO A 2 -9.69 2.22 1.15
N ARG A 3 -10.97 2.44 1.46
CA ARG A 3 -12.05 2.20 0.51
C ARG A 3 -12.16 3.43 -0.40
N PRO A 4 -12.04 3.26 -1.73
CA PRO A 4 -12.21 4.37 -2.65
C PRO A 4 -13.61 4.96 -2.49
N ARG A 5 -13.67 6.29 -2.48
CA ARG A 5 -14.93 7.01 -2.27
C ARG A 5 -15.82 6.89 -3.50
N LYS A 6 -17.12 7.12 -3.33
CA LYS A 6 -18.06 7.12 -4.47
C LYS A 6 -17.69 8.23 -5.48
N PRO A 7 -17.80 7.99 -6.80
CA PRO A 7 -17.63 9.05 -7.80
C PRO A 7 -18.58 10.22 -7.56
N TRP A 8 -18.07 11.44 -7.72
CA TRP A 8 -18.83 12.68 -7.51
C TRP A 8 -18.66 13.65 -8.68
N TYR A 9 -19.72 14.39 -9.00
CA TYR A 9 -19.72 15.36 -10.09
C TYR A 9 -19.31 16.74 -9.60
N ARG A 10 -18.27 17.31 -10.21
CA ARG A 10 -17.79 18.66 -9.92
C ARG A 10 -18.37 19.66 -10.92
N LYS A 11 -19.38 20.44 -10.48
CA LYS A 11 -20.06 21.44 -11.33
C LYS A 11 -19.09 22.46 -11.97
N SER A 12 -18.07 22.91 -11.25
CA SER A 12 -17.10 23.91 -11.76
C SER A 12 -16.24 23.40 -12.92
N LYS A 13 -15.98 22.09 -12.99
CA LYS A 13 -15.19 21.46 -14.06
C LYS A 13 -16.06 20.67 -15.04
N LYS A 14 -17.37 20.61 -14.79
CA LYS A 14 -18.36 19.79 -15.51
C LYS A 14 -17.90 18.34 -15.72
N ARG A 15 -17.26 17.75 -14.70
CA ARG A 15 -16.61 16.43 -14.78
C ARG A 15 -16.80 15.62 -13.51
N TRP A 16 -16.77 14.31 -13.65
CA TRP A 16 -16.78 13.32 -12.59
C TRP A 16 -15.38 13.07 -12.06
N PHE A 17 -15.27 12.92 -10.75
CA PHE A 17 -14.03 12.63 -10.05
C PHE A 17 -14.25 11.50 -9.04
N VAL A 18 -13.18 10.80 -8.70
CA VAL A 18 -13.14 9.85 -7.59
C VAL A 18 -11.86 10.03 -6.78
N GLU A 19 -11.94 9.80 -5.47
CA GLU A 19 -10.76 9.78 -4.60
C GLU A 19 -10.31 8.34 -4.38
N VAL A 20 -9.07 8.05 -4.78
CA VAL A 20 -8.41 6.75 -4.61
C VAL A 20 -7.04 7.02 -3.96
N ASN A 21 -6.79 6.43 -2.79
CA ASN A 21 -5.55 6.65 -2.00
C ASN A 21 -5.17 8.13 -1.79
N GLY A 22 -6.14 9.00 -1.51
CA GLY A 22 -5.88 10.43 -1.31
C GLY A 22 -5.57 11.22 -2.58
N LYS A 23 -5.63 10.59 -3.76
CA LYS A 23 -5.51 11.25 -5.07
C LYS A 23 -6.87 11.38 -5.74
N GLN A 24 -7.14 12.53 -6.34
CA GLN A 24 -8.34 12.78 -7.14
C GLN A 24 -8.10 12.36 -8.58
N VAL A 25 -8.83 11.35 -9.05
CA VAL A 25 -8.79 10.86 -10.43
C VAL A 25 -9.97 11.43 -11.21
N ASN A 26 -9.70 11.99 -12.39
CA ASN A 26 -10.74 12.48 -13.30
C ASN A 26 -11.33 11.31 -14.10
N LEU A 27 -12.64 11.15 -14.05
CA LEU A 27 -13.38 10.07 -14.71
C LEU A 27 -14.10 10.52 -15.99
N GLY A 28 -14.06 11.82 -16.32
CA GLY A 28 -14.67 12.38 -17.53
C GLY A 28 -15.99 13.12 -17.29
N PRO A 29 -16.56 13.76 -18.32
CA PRO A 29 -17.77 14.58 -18.21
C PRO A 29 -19.07 13.77 -18.13
N GLU A 30 -19.10 12.61 -18.79
CA GLU A 30 -20.28 11.74 -18.85
C GLU A 30 -20.39 10.85 -17.63
N ARG A 31 -21.62 10.73 -17.10
CA ARG A 31 -21.90 9.89 -15.93
C ARG A 31 -21.63 8.43 -16.22
N GLU A 32 -22.17 7.92 -17.31
CA GLU A 32 -22.14 6.49 -17.59
C GLU A 32 -20.72 5.99 -17.84
N GLU A 33 -19.95 6.76 -18.62
CA GLU A 33 -18.54 6.47 -18.85
C GLU A 33 -17.71 6.63 -17.57
N ALA A 34 -18.00 7.62 -16.72
CA ALA A 34 -17.31 7.78 -15.45
C ALA A 34 -17.50 6.58 -14.51
N PHE A 35 -18.70 5.99 -14.48
CA PHE A 35 -18.96 4.78 -13.70
C PHE A 35 -18.27 3.55 -14.30
N ARG A 36 -18.19 3.44 -15.64
CA ARG A 36 -17.39 2.40 -16.30
C ARG A 36 -15.90 2.50 -15.94
N GLN A 37 -15.34 3.70 -16.02
CA GLN A 37 -13.95 3.97 -15.63
C GLN A 37 -13.71 3.67 -14.14
N PHE A 38 -14.67 4.02 -13.27
CA PHE A 38 -14.62 3.68 -11.85
C PHE A 38 -14.61 2.15 -11.64
N HIS A 39 -15.50 1.39 -12.28
CA HIS A 39 -15.50 -0.07 -12.17
C HIS A 39 -14.20 -0.68 -12.69
N LYS A 40 -13.65 -0.16 -13.80
CA LYS A 40 -12.36 -0.60 -14.33
C LYS A 40 -11.24 -0.37 -13.32
N LEU A 41 -11.16 0.84 -12.75
CA LEU A 41 -10.22 1.21 -11.68
C LEU A 41 -10.35 0.34 -10.42
N MET A 42 -11.55 -0.17 -10.13
CA MET A 42 -11.78 -1.10 -9.01
C MET A 42 -11.41 -2.55 -9.34
N SER A 43 -11.42 -2.92 -10.62
CA SER A 43 -11.11 -4.29 -11.08
C SER A 43 -9.62 -4.53 -11.29
N GLU A 44 -8.84 -3.47 -11.56
CA GLU A 44 -7.39 -3.58 -11.66
C GLU A 44 -6.82 -3.77 -10.24
N PRO A 45 -5.98 -4.79 -9.99
CA PRO A 45 -5.26 -4.91 -8.73
C PRO A 45 -4.42 -3.64 -8.61
N MET A 46 -4.82 -2.78 -7.67
CA MET A 46 -4.22 -1.48 -7.48
C MET A 46 -2.73 -1.69 -7.26
N GLN A 47 -1.91 -1.41 -8.29
CA GLN A 47 -0.46 -1.46 -8.16
C GLN A 47 -0.13 -0.61 -6.95
N GLU A 48 0.34 -1.28 -5.91
CA GLU A 48 0.80 -0.63 -4.70
C GLU A 48 1.76 0.44 -5.16
N VAL A 49 1.41 1.68 -4.87
CA VAL A 49 2.30 2.81 -5.06
C VAL A 49 3.61 2.39 -4.42
N ASN A 50 4.66 2.28 -5.26
CA ASN A 50 6.03 2.06 -4.82
C ASN A 50 6.30 3.08 -3.73
N THR A 51 6.11 2.66 -2.49
CA THR A 51 6.52 3.41 -1.33
C THR A 51 8.02 3.46 -1.49
N PRO A 52 8.67 4.64 -1.48
CA PRO A 52 10.12 4.69 -1.57
C PRO A 52 10.65 3.72 -0.52
N ALA A 53 11.60 2.88 -0.92
CA ALA A 53 12.13 1.77 -0.13
C ALA A 53 12.65 2.28 1.24
N THR A 54 11.73 2.49 2.18
CA THR A 54 12.05 2.46 3.60
C THR A 54 12.51 1.04 3.79
N SER A 55 13.81 0.85 4.04
CA SER A 55 14.45 -0.45 4.24
C SER A 55 13.51 -1.35 5.03
N GLN A 56 12.77 -2.19 4.30
CA GLN A 56 11.80 -3.10 4.88
C GLN A 56 12.63 -4.23 5.46
N ILE A 57 13.14 -4.00 6.68
CA ILE A 57 13.75 -5.08 7.43
C ILE A 57 12.62 -6.10 7.66
N SER A 58 12.77 -7.27 7.07
CA SER A 58 11.76 -8.31 7.16
C SER A 58 11.83 -8.95 8.55
N LEU A 59 10.69 -9.22 9.17
CA LEU A 59 10.62 -9.95 10.44
C LEU A 59 11.42 -11.27 10.44
N PRO A 60 11.36 -12.12 9.39
CA PRO A 60 12.23 -13.30 9.31
C PRO A 60 13.72 -12.96 9.33
N GLU A 61 14.17 -11.88 8.70
CA GLU A 61 15.59 -11.47 8.73
C GLU A 61 16.03 -11.07 10.15
N ILE A 62 15.16 -10.38 10.90
CA ILE A 62 15.43 -10.04 12.32
C ILE A 62 15.48 -11.32 13.16
N ALA A 63 14.54 -12.24 12.95
CA ALA A 63 14.48 -13.49 13.68
C ALA A 63 15.73 -14.35 13.45
N ASP A 64 16.17 -14.49 12.19
CA ASP A 64 17.37 -15.24 11.84
C ASP A 64 18.64 -14.58 12.39
N SER A 65 18.75 -13.25 12.28
CA SER A 65 19.90 -12.52 12.83
C SER A 65 19.97 -12.61 14.36
N PHE A 66 18.82 -12.60 15.04
CA PHE A 66 18.73 -12.78 16.48
C PHE A 66 19.08 -14.20 16.90
N LEU A 67 18.50 -15.22 16.25
CA LEU A 67 18.82 -16.62 16.53
C LEU A 67 20.29 -16.94 16.29
N GLY A 68 20.87 -16.41 15.20
CA GLY A 68 22.31 -16.53 14.92
C GLY A 68 23.18 -15.81 15.95
N TRP A 69 22.71 -14.73 16.55
CA TRP A 69 23.40 -14.08 17.67
C TRP A 69 23.31 -14.93 18.95
N VAL A 70 22.11 -15.40 19.32
CA VAL A 70 21.90 -16.25 20.51
C VAL A 70 22.71 -17.54 20.43
N GLN A 71 22.79 -18.19 19.26
CA GLN A 71 23.59 -19.41 19.09
C GLN A 71 25.09 -19.15 19.27
N ARG A 72 25.61 -18.01 18.81
CA ARG A 72 27.02 -17.64 18.97
C ARG A 72 27.38 -17.29 20.41
N HIS A 73 26.46 -16.66 21.13
CA HIS A 73 26.69 -16.22 22.51
C HIS A 73 26.28 -17.24 23.59
N ARG A 74 25.50 -18.27 23.26
CA ARG A 74 25.20 -19.39 24.18
C ARG A 74 26.38 -20.32 24.44
N ALA A 75 27.43 -20.25 23.62
CA ALA A 75 28.65 -21.04 23.83
C ALA A 75 29.70 -20.33 24.71
N ASP A 76 29.45 -19.07 25.12
CA ASP A 76 30.38 -18.27 25.93
C ASP A 76 29.98 -18.22 27.43
N GLU A 77 28.88 -18.88 27.84
CA GLU A 77 28.44 -18.97 29.25
C GLU A 77 28.77 -20.32 29.92
N GLU A 78 29.75 -21.09 29.42
CA GLU A 78 30.21 -22.33 30.09
C GLU A 78 31.67 -22.30 30.59
N VAL A 79 32.25 -21.13 30.88
CA VAL A 79 33.46 -21.09 31.73
C VAL A 79 33.45 -19.89 32.68
N SER A 80 33.48 -20.21 33.98
CA SER A 80 33.63 -19.32 35.16
C SER A 80 32.29 -18.74 35.66
N HIS A 81 31.69 -19.17 36.78
CA HIS A 81 32.28 -19.53 38.07
C HIS A 81 31.41 -20.57 38.80
#